data_AF-X1Q8Z3-F1
#
_entry.id   AF-X1Q8Z3-F1
#
_cell.length_a   1.000
_cell.length_b   1.000
_cell.length_c   1.000
_cell.angle_alpha   90.00
_cell.angle_beta   90.00
_cell.angle_gamma   90.00
#
_symmetry.space_group_name_H-M   'P 1'
#
loop_
_entity.id
_entity.type
_entity.pdbx_description
1 polymer ?
#
loop_
_entity_poly.entity_id
_entity_poly.type
_entity_poly.pdbx_seq_one_letter_code
_entity_poly.pdbx_strand_id
1 'polypeptide(L)'
;MQSIVKKGMKVIDIGGYIGITTITIAKEIGPKGMVYSFEPLPKYFNILKENLTSNRLKNVEILKLAVTNQIEMTNFYDNGASSSIVPEKGLKKF
;
A
#
# COMPACT_ATOMS: atom_id res chain seq x y z
N MET A 1 17.39 15.93 1.40
CA MET A 1 15.94 15.83 1.58
C MET A 1 15.69 15.29 2.99
N GLN A 2 14.91 15.98 3.82
CA GLN A 2 14.63 15.52 5.20
C GLN A 2 13.54 14.45 5.18
N SER A 3 13.69 13.41 6.00
CA SER A 3 12.64 12.39 6.18
C SER A 3 11.45 12.99 6.95
N ILE A 4 10.24 12.76 6.44
CA ILE A 4 8.99 13.15 7.12
C ILE A 4 8.56 12.16 8.21
N VAL A 5 9.12 10.94 8.19
CA VAL A 5 8.83 9.90 9.18
C VAL A 5 9.97 9.81 10.21
N LYS A 6 9.63 9.43 11.43
CA LYS A 6 10.58 9.29 12.55
C LYS A 6 10.49 7.88 13.13
N LYS A 7 11.57 7.47 13.83
CA LYS A 7 11.64 6.17 14.52
C LYS A 7 10.43 5.98 15.44
N GLY A 8 9.82 4.80 15.39
CA GLY A 8 8.67 4.44 16.23
C GLY A 8 7.31 4.93 15.75
N MET A 9 7.21 5.66 14.63
CA MET A 9 5.92 6.09 14.10
C MET A 9 5.05 4.92 13.61
N LYS A 10 3.73 5.12 13.63
CA LYS A 10 2.76 4.30 12.89
C LYS A 10 2.39 5.04 11.62
N VAL A 11 2.42 4.34 10.48
CA VAL A 11 2.20 4.94 9.15
C VAL A 11 1.16 4.13 8.39
N ILE A 12 0.29 4.81 7.65
CA ILE A 12 -0.64 4.19 6.70
C ILE A 12 -0.10 4.46 5.29
N ASP A 13 0.02 3.41 4.49
CA ASP A 13 0.41 3.46 3.09
C ASP A 13 -0.77 2.96 2.23
N ILE A 14 -1.30 3.82 1.35
CA ILE A 14 -2.50 3.53 0.55
C ILE A 14 -2.07 3.30 -0.90
N GLY A 15 -2.28 2.09 -1.41
CA GLY A 15 -1.76 1.67 -2.71
C GLY A 15 -0.33 1.15 -2.60
N GLY A 16 -0.11 0.18 -1.70
CA GLY A 16 1.21 -0.39 -1.42
C GLY A 16 1.93 -0.95 -2.64
N TYR A 17 1.19 -1.34 -3.69
CA TYR A 17 1.68 -1.78 -4.99
C TYR A 17 2.79 -2.85 -4.84
N ILE A 18 4.02 -2.57 -5.30
CA ILE A 18 5.18 -3.46 -5.14
C ILE A 18 6.07 -3.10 -3.94
N GLY A 19 5.70 -2.10 -3.13
CA GLY A 19 6.31 -1.83 -1.83
C GLY A 19 7.46 -0.84 -1.79
N ILE A 20 7.71 -0.06 -2.84
CA ILE A 20 8.79 0.95 -2.84
C ILE A 20 8.67 1.89 -1.64
N THR A 21 7.49 2.49 -1.45
CA THR A 21 7.19 3.40 -0.34
C THR A 21 7.12 2.64 0.98
N THR A 22 6.34 1.55 1.04
CA THR A 22 6.17 0.72 2.26
C THR A 22 7.52 0.30 2.86
N ILE A 23 8.43 -0.25 2.04
CA ILE A 23 9.74 -0.76 2.49
C ILE A 23 10.63 0.38 2.99
N THR A 24 10.63 1.51 2.27
CA THR A 24 11.44 2.68 2.62
C THR A 24 11.01 3.22 3.99
N ILE A 25 9.70 3.40 4.19
CA ILE A 25 9.13 3.86 5.45
C ILE A 25 9.41 2.85 6.57
N ALA A 26 9.19 1.55 6.34
CA ALA A 26 9.39 0.51 7.35
C ALA A 26 10.84 0.46 7.87
N LYS A 27 11.83 0.62 6.98
CA LYS A 27 13.25 0.72 7.36
C LYS A 27 13.52 1.99 8.16
N GLU A 28 12.95 3.11 7.73
CA GLU A 28 13.18 4.41 8.36
C GLU A 28 12.56 4.53 9.75
N ILE A 29 11.32 4.05 9.96
CA ILE A 29 10.68 4.07 11.29
C ILE A 29 11.25 3.01 12.24
N GLY A 30 11.93 1.99 11.72
CA GLY A 30 12.57 0.94 12.50
C GLY A 30 11.60 -0.01 13.22
N PRO A 31 12.12 -1.00 13.96
CA PRO A 31 11.34 -2.14 14.48
C PRO A 31 10.31 -1.77 15.57
N LYS A 32 10.40 -0.57 16.14
CA LYS A 32 9.41 -0.04 17.09
C LYS A 32 8.25 0.68 16.40
N GLY A 33 8.38 0.97 15.11
CA GLY A 33 7.30 1.54 14.30
C GLY A 33 6.43 0.45 13.67
N MET A 34 5.40 0.86 12.95
CA MET A 34 4.52 -0.04 12.20
C MET A 34 4.04 0.64 10.92
N VAL A 35 3.99 -0.10 9.81
CA VAL A 35 3.31 0.33 8.57
C VAL A 35 2.09 -0.54 8.34
N TYR A 36 0.94 0.07 8.08
CA TYR A 36 -0.25 -0.60 7.57
C TYR A 36 -0.38 -0.27 6.08
N SER A 37 -0.10 -1.23 5.22
CA SER A 37 -0.05 -1.04 3.77
C SER A 37 -1.26 -1.70 3.09
N PHE A 38 -2.05 -0.90 2.39
CA PHE A 38 -3.28 -1.32 1.73
C PHE A 38 -3.02 -1.56 0.24
N GLU A 39 -3.26 -2.77 -0.23
CA GLU A 39 -3.14 -3.13 -1.65
C GLU A 39 -4.27 -4.08 -2.06
N PRO A 40 -5.31 -3.60 -2.77
CA PRO A 40 -6.47 -4.42 -3.10
C PRO A 40 -6.20 -5.49 -4.16
N LEU A 41 -5.27 -5.26 -5.10
CA LEU A 41 -5.09 -6.15 -6.24
C LEU A 41 -4.26 -7.38 -5.85
N PRO A 42 -4.79 -8.62 -6.01
CA PRO A 42 -4.09 -9.83 -5.58
C PRO A 42 -2.68 -10.00 -6.14
N LYS A 43 -2.46 -9.60 -7.40
CA LYS A 43 -1.15 -9.64 -8.07
C LYS A 43 -0.12 -8.80 -7.32
N TYR A 44 -0.44 -7.53 -7.07
CA TYR A 44 0.48 -6.59 -6.42
C TYR A 44 0.62 -6.88 -4.93
N PHE A 45 -0.46 -7.30 -4.27
CA PHE A 45 -0.41 -7.76 -2.88
C PHE A 45 0.60 -8.90 -2.67
N ASN A 46 0.62 -9.88 -3.57
CA ASN A 46 1.58 -10.99 -3.48
C ASN A 46 3.03 -10.52 -3.71
N ILE A 47 3.26 -9.64 -4.69
CA ILE A 47 4.58 -9.06 -4.95
C ILE A 47 5.06 -8.24 -3.74
N LEU A 48 4.19 -7.42 -3.15
CA LEU A 48 4.49 -6.68 -1.92
C LEU A 48 4.89 -7.63 -0.78
N LYS A 49 4.13 -8.70 -0.57
CA LYS A 49 4.43 -9.71 0.45
C LYS A 49 5.81 -10.36 0.26
N GLU A 50 6.15 -10.72 -0.97
CA GLU A 50 7.45 -11.29 -1.33
C GLU A 50 8.59 -10.28 -1.10
N ASN A 51 8.39 -9.02 -1.49
CA ASN A 51 9.37 -7.97 -1.30
C ASN A 51 9.61 -7.65 0.19
N LEU A 52 8.56 -7.63 1.01
CA LEU A 52 8.67 -7.48 2.46
C LEU A 52 9.45 -8.64 3.11
N THR A 53 9.14 -9.87 2.67
CA THR A 53 9.83 -11.09 3.13
C THR A 53 11.31 -11.04 2.77
N SER A 54 11.64 -10.66 1.53
CA SER A 54 13.02 -10.53 1.05
C SER A 54 13.81 -9.46 1.80
N ASN A 55 13.14 -8.40 2.24
CA ASN A 55 13.73 -7.35 3.07
C ASN A 55 13.73 -7.67 4.58
N ARG A 56 13.19 -8.83 4.99
CA ARG A 56 13.09 -9.28 6.39
C ARG A 56 12.37 -8.28 7.30
N LEU A 57 11.41 -7.54 6.74
CA LEU A 57 10.63 -6.55 7.47
C LEU A 57 9.50 -7.23 8.24
N LYS A 58 9.45 -7.00 9.56
CA LYS A 58 8.42 -7.53 10.47
C LYS A 58 7.47 -6.46 11.00
N ASN A 59 7.77 -5.19 10.72
CA ASN A 59 7.03 -4.02 11.16
C ASN A 59 6.09 -3.49 10.07
N VAL A 60 5.51 -4.41 9.28
CA VAL A 60 4.55 -4.09 8.22
C VAL A 60 3.41 -5.08 8.27
N GLU A 61 2.18 -4.58 8.31
CA GLU A 61 0.95 -5.34 8.10
C GLU A 61 0.40 -4.98 6.72
N ILE A 62 0.16 -5.99 5.88
CA ILE A 62 -0.42 -5.81 4.55
C ILE A 62 -1.90 -6.20 4.56
N LEU A 63 -2.75 -5.31 4.04
CA LEU A 63 -4.19 -5.50 3.98
C LEU A 63 -4.63 -5.55 2.52
N LYS A 64 -5.27 -6.65 2.12
CA LYS A 64 -5.84 -6.81 0.77
C LYS A 64 -7.18 -6.09 0.67
N LEU A 65 -7.15 -4.77 0.81
CA LEU A 65 -8.33 -3.90 0.88
C LEU A 65 -8.05 -2.59 0.14
N ALA A 66 -9.07 -2.05 -0.52
CA ALA A 66 -9.05 -0.68 -1.02
C ALA A 66 -9.56 0.27 0.08
N VAL A 67 -9.01 1.48 0.16
CA VAL A 67 -9.46 2.50 1.11
C VAL A 67 -10.51 3.38 0.45
N THR A 68 -11.70 3.45 1.05
CA THR A 68 -12.82 4.28 0.58
C THR A 68 -13.56 4.90 1.77
N ASN A 69 -14.60 5.71 1.51
CA ASN A 69 -15.50 6.22 2.54
C ASN A 69 -16.64 5.25 2.91
N GLN A 70 -16.65 4.03 2.36
CA GLN A 70 -17.69 3.01 2.56
C GLN A 70 -17.07 1.63 2.78
N ILE A 71 -17.83 0.73 3.41
CA ILE A 71 -17.43 -0.67 3.62
C ILE A 71 -18.31 -1.52 2.72
N GLU A 72 -17.78 -1.89 1.56
CA GLU A 72 -18.49 -2.68 0.56
C GLU A 72 -17.54 -3.52 -0.29
N MET A 73 -18.10 -4.48 -1.03
CA MET A 73 -17.40 -5.14 -2.13
C MET A 73 -17.74 -4.41 -3.43
N THR A 74 -16.72 -4.03 -4.17
CA THR A 74 -16.87 -3.30 -5.43
C THR A 74 -15.84 -3.78 -6.46
N ASN A 75 -16.10 -3.47 -7.73
CA ASN A 75 -15.17 -3.79 -8.80
C ASN A 75 -13.97 -2.85 -8.75
N PHE A 76 -12.77 -3.43 -8.85
CA PHE A 76 -11.54 -2.68 -8.99
C PHE A 76 -11.05 -2.85 -10.43
N TYR A 77 -10.84 -1.73 -11.11
CA TYR A 77 -10.41 -1.68 -12.50
C TYR A 77 -8.90 -1.45 -12.54
N ASP A 78 -8.20 -2.24 -13.34
CA ASP A 78 -6.75 -2.15 -13.54
C ASP A 78 -6.44 -2.11 -15.04
N ASN A 79 -5.71 -1.09 -15.49
CA ASN A 79 -5.24 -0.96 -16.87
C ASN A 79 -3.72 -1.12 -17.00
N GLY A 80 -3.04 -1.54 -15.93
CA GLY A 80 -1.59 -1.73 -15.90
C GLY A 80 -0.79 -0.44 -15.70
N ALA A 81 -1.38 0.74 -15.94
CA ALA A 81 -0.78 2.05 -15.62
C ALA A 81 -1.34 2.65 -14.32
N SER A 82 -2.62 2.36 -14.04
CA SER A 82 -3.35 2.86 -12.89
C SER A 82 -4.46 1.87 -12.52
N SER A 83 -4.88 1.92 -11.27
CA SER A 83 -5.97 1.07 -10.80
C SER A 83 -6.90 1.85 -9.88
N SER A 84 -8.22 1.68 -10.03
CA SER A 84 -9.22 2.47 -9.31
C SER A 84 -10.57 1.76 -9.21
N ILE A 85 -11.45 2.28 -8.35
CA ILE A 85 -12.84 1.81 -8.20
C ILE A 85 -13.77 2.45 -9.26
N VAL A 86 -13.26 3.38 -10.07
CA VAL A 86 -14.08 4.09 -11.06
C VAL A 86 -14.25 3.21 -12.31
N PRO A 87 -15.48 2.94 -12.76
CA PRO A 87 -15.69 2.25 -14.03
C PRO A 87 -15.04 3.03 -15.17
N GLU A 88 -14.46 2.32 -16.13
CA GLU A 88 -13.69 2.88 -17.27
C GLU A 88 -14.45 4.00 -18.02
N LYS A 89 -15.79 3.96 -18.03
CA LYS A 89 -16.68 4.99 -18.62
C LYS A 89 -16.88 6.25 -17.77
N GLY A 90 -16.32 6.34 -16.57
CA GLY A 90 -16.58 7.37 -15.57
C GLY A 90 -15.38 8.24 -15.18
N LEU A 91 -14.27 8.18 -15.92
CA LEU A 91 -13.08 9.02 -15.67
C LEU A 91 -13.41 10.52 -15.77
N LYS A 92 -13.85 11.12 -14.67
CA LYS A 92 -13.57 12.54 -14.43
C LYS A 92 -12.08 12.63 -14.13
N LYS A 93 -11.31 13.05 -15.13
CA LYS A 93 -9.93 13.51 -14.93
C LYS A 93 -9.95 14.58 -13.84
N PHE A 94 -9.22 14.35 -12.75
CA PHE A 94 -8.83 15.40 -11.82
C PHE A 94 -7.63 16.15 -12.41
#